data_AF-A0A383BVJ6-F1
#
_entry.id   AF-A0A383BVJ6-F1
#
_cell.length_a   1.000
_cell.length_b   1.000
_cell.length_c   1.000
_cell.angle_alpha   90.00
_cell.angle_beta   90.00
_cell.angle_gamma   90.00
#
_symmetry.space_group_name_H-M   'P 1'
#
loop_
_entity.id
_entity.type
_entity.pdbx_description
1 polymer ?
#
loop_
_entity_poly.entity_id
_entity_poly.type
_entity_poly.pdbx_seq_one_letter_code
_entity_poly.pdbx_strand_id
1 'polypeptide(L)' 'MTKPRIAVTMGDPAGVGPEICLDLLADSSVAEHCTPIVFGDAEVLRLCAERTGKPPT' A
#
# COMPACT_ATOMS: atom_id res chain seq x y z
N MET A 1 9.35 18.20 12.63
CA MET A 1 8.79 17.09 13.43
C MET A 1 8.82 15.83 12.58
N THR A 2 9.01 14.65 13.18
CA THR A 2 8.93 13.37 12.46
C THR A 2 7.48 13.05 12.12
N LYS A 3 7.21 12.66 10.86
CA LYS A 3 5.87 12.21 10.45
C LYS A 3 5.48 10.94 11.23
N PRO A 4 4.22 10.78 11.63
CA PRO A 4 3.77 9.56 12.30
C PRO A 4 3.93 8.35 11.36
N ARG A 5 4.34 7.21 11.93
CA ARG A 5 4.41 5.93 11.23
C ARG A 5 3.11 5.18 11.47
N ILE A 6 2.38 4.86 10.41
CA ILE A 6 1.06 4.24 10.51
C ILE A 6 1.14 2.84 9.92
N ALA A 7 0.91 1.82 10.75
CA ALA A 7 0.77 0.46 10.29
C ALA A 7 -0.59 0.29 9.62
N VAL A 8 -0.60 -0.21 8.39
CA VAL A 8 -1.80 -0.51 7.60
C VAL A 8 -1.79 -1.99 7.28
N THR A 9 -2.79 -2.73 7.72
CA THR A 9 -2.92 -4.14 7.36
C THR A 9 -3.50 -4.27 5.96
N MET A 10 -2.89 -5.07 5.10
CA MET A 10 -3.35 -5.28 3.73
C MET A 10 -4.76 -5.92 3.65
N GLY A 11 -5.11 -6.73 4.65
CA GLY A 11 -6.36 -7.49 4.66
C GLY A 11 -6.25 -8.81 3.90
N ASP A 12 -7.36 -9.28 3.34
CA ASP A 12 -7.43 -10.53 2.57
C ASP A 12 -6.73 -10.38 1.21
N PRO A 13 -5.70 -11.21 0.89
CA PRO A 13 -5.04 -11.24 -0.41
C PRO A 13 -5.96 -11.45 -1.62
N ALA A 14 -7.10 -12.12 -1.45
CA ALA A 14 -8.06 -12.38 -2.51
C ALA A 14 -9.09 -11.26 -2.67
N GLY A 15 -9.11 -10.27 -1.77
CA GLY A 15 -9.98 -9.10 -1.81
C GLY A 15 -9.34 -7.91 -2.56
N VAL A 16 -9.93 -6.73 -2.37
CA VAL A 16 -9.45 -5.46 -2.96
C VAL A 16 -8.37 -4.77 -2.12
N GLY A 17 -8.08 -5.27 -0.92
CA GLY A 17 -7.13 -4.68 0.02
C GLY A 17 -5.72 -4.43 -0.56
N PRO A 18 -5.12 -5.39 -1.29
CA PRO A 18 -3.83 -5.17 -1.97
C PRO A 18 -3.85 -4.00 -2.95
N GLU A 19 -4.93 -3.85 -3.73
CA GLU A 19 -5.08 -2.78 -4.72
C GLU A 19 -5.15 -1.40 -4.03
N ILE A 20 -5.94 -1.30 -2.97
CA ILE A 20 -6.09 -0.06 -2.17
C ILE A 20 -4.77 0.28 -1.47
N CYS A 21 -3.99 -0.72 -1.03
CA CYS A 21 -2.67 -0.49 -0.44
C CYS A 21 -1.69 0.10 -1.46
N LEU A 22 -1.74 -0.31 -2.72
CA LEU A 22 -0.92 0.28 -3.78
C LEU A 22 -1.32 1.74 -4.04
N ASP A 23 -2.62 2.05 -4.07
CA ASP A 23 -3.10 3.42 -4.20
C ASP A 23 -2.67 4.32 -3.04
N LEU A 24 -2.77 3.79 -1.81
CA LEU A 24 -2.27 4.46 -0.60
C LEU A 24 -0.78 4.80 -0.71
N LEU A 25 0.03 3.88 -1.23
CA LEU A 25 1.48 4.06 -1.36
C LEU A 25 1.86 5.00 -2.53
N ALA A 26 1.05 5.05 -3.58
CA ALA A 26 1.26 5.92 -4.73
C ALA A 26 0.77 7.37 -4.51
N ASP A 27 -0.12 7.60 -3.54
CA ASP A 27 -0.65 8.94 -3.25
C ASP A 27 0.36 9.80 -2.47
N SER A 28 0.95 10.78 -3.16
CA SER A 28 1.90 11.73 -2.56
C SER A 28 1.29 12.57 -1.44
N SER A 29 -0.02 12.84 -1.46
CA SER A 29 -0.69 13.61 -0.42
C SER A 29 -0.72 12.86 0.92
N VAL A 30 -0.74 11.53 0.90
CA VAL A 30 -0.64 10.71 2.12
C VAL A 30 0.76 10.84 2.73
N ALA A 31 1.79 10.81 1.87
CA ALA A 31 3.18 10.96 2.30
C ALA A 31 3.45 12.32 2.96
N GLU A 32 2.64 13.36 2.70
CA GLU A 32 2.71 14.65 3.42
C GLU A 32 2.31 14.52 4.89
N HIS A 33 1.37 13.64 5.21
CA HIS A 33 0.77 13.50 6.54
C HIS A 33 1.42 12.40 7.39
N CYS A 34 1.84 11.29 6.78
CA CYS A 34 2.38 10.13 7.51
C CYS A 34 3.41 9.34 6.69
N THR A 35 4.04 8.36 7.34
CA THR A 35 4.77 7.29 6.67
C THR A 35 3.95 6.00 6.82
N PRO A 36 3.14 5.62 5.82
CA PRO A 36 2.39 4.38 5.86
C PRO A 36 3.34 3.18 5.73
N ILE A 37 3.06 2.13 6.50
CA ILE A 37 3.79 0.87 6.49
C ILE A 37 2.76 -0.24 6.32
N VAL A 38 2.74 -0.84 5.13
CA VAL A 38 1.81 -1.93 4.83
C VAL A 38 2.34 -3.23 5.43
N PHE A 39 1.52 -3.87 6.27
CA PHE A 39 1.73 -5.22 6.78
C PHE A 39 0.85 -6.19 6.00
N GLY A 40 1.49 -7.07 5.24
CA GLY A 40 0.85 -8.00 4.33
C GLY A 40 1.88 -8.85 3.59
N ASP A 41 1.48 -9.36 2.43
CA ASP A 41 2.32 -10.19 1.58
C ASP A 41 2.85 -9.36 0.40
N ALA A 42 4.18 -9.28 0.28
CA ALA A 42 4.84 -8.47 -0.74
C ALA A 42 4.67 -9.06 -2.16
N GLU A 43 4.56 -10.38 -2.30
CA GLU A 43 4.34 -11.04 -3.59
C GLU A 43 2.91 -10.76 -4.08
N VAL A 44 1.93 -10.78 -3.18
CA VAL A 44 0.55 -10.38 -3.48
C VAL A 44 0.48 -8.92 -3.98
N LEU A 45 1.17 -7.99 -3.32
CA LEU A 45 1.21 -6.59 -3.75
C LEU A 45 1.87 -6.42 -5.13
N ARG A 46 2.97 -7.12 -5.41
CA ARG A 46 3.62 -7.10 -6.73
C ARG A 46 2.72 -7.66 -7.82
N LEU A 47 2.10 -8.81 -7.58
CA LEU A 47 1.16 -9.42 -8.53
C LEU A 47 -0.07 -8.54 -8.77
N CYS A 48 -0.58 -7.89 -7.71
CA CYS A 48 -1.68 -6.94 -7.83
C CYS A 48 -1.27 -5.72 -8.66
N ALA A 49 -0.07 -5.16 -8.44
CA ALA A 49 0.47 -4.04 -9.19
C ALA A 49 0.58 -4.38 -10.69
N GLU A 50 1.13 -5.55 -11.03
CA GLU A 50 1.23 -6.02 -12.41
C GLU A 50 -0.14 -6.18 -13.07
N ARG A 51 -1.12 -6.75 -12.37
CA ARG A 51 -2.48 -6.99 -12.90
C ARG A 51 -3.31 -5.73 -13.06
N THR A 52 -3.04 -4.70 -12.25
CA THR A 52 -3.80 -3.44 -12.24
C THR A 52 -3.07 -2.30 -12.95
N GLY A 53 -1.83 -2.52 -13.41
CA GLY A 53 -1.00 -1.49 -14.02
C GLY A 53 -0.57 -0.38 -13.04
N LYS A 54 -0.62 -0.64 -11.73
CA LYS A 54 -0.22 0.29 -10.68
C LYS A 54 1.30 0.20 -10.41
N PRO A 55 1.94 1.25 -9.89
CA PRO A 55 3.35 1.20 -9.53
C PRO A 55 3.60 0.10 -8.49
N PRO A 56 4.65 -0.72 -8.66
CA PRO A 56 5.05 -1.65 -7.61
C PRO A 56 5.56 -0.89 -6.38
N THR A 57 5.41 -1.53 -5.21
CA THR A 57 5.89 -1.03 -3.90
C THR A 57 7.37 -0.73 -3.87
#